data_AF-A0A4R2MHH4-F1
#
_entry.id   AF-A0A4R2MHH4-F1
#
_cell.length_a   1.000
_cell.length_b   1.000
_cell.length_c   1.000
_cell.angle_alpha   90.00
_cell.angle_beta   90.00
_cell.angle_gamma   90.00
#
_symmetry.space_group_name_H-M   'P 1'
#
loop_
_entity.id
_entity.type
_entity.pdbx_description
1 polymer ?
#
loop_
_entity_poly.entity_id
_entity_poly.type
_entity_poly.pdbx_seq_one_letter_code
_entity_poly.pdbx_strand_id
1 'polypeptide(L)'
;MSPNPTRSNARSITRARANPVALTSLLTLLLVAWSPAHAQDKLARSEGAGPTRAEVKADLALWKRAGVDRYETEASYGFNTEAYKRAYQEYLRLRASEEFLAEVKKAAAEE
;
A
#
# COMPACT_ATOMS: atom_id res chain seq x y z
N MET A 1 -21.85 19.64 77.35
CA MET A 1 -20.53 20.26 77.63
C MET A 1 -20.27 21.25 76.51
N SER A 2 -20.06 22.52 76.87
CA SER A 2 -19.78 23.70 76.01
C SER A 2 -18.47 23.57 75.19
N PRO A 3 -17.98 24.60 74.47
CA PRO A 3 -18.41 25.13 73.16
C PRO A 3 -17.25 25.26 72.11
N ASN A 4 -17.63 25.65 70.87
CA ASN A 4 -17.01 26.48 69.78
C ASN A 4 -15.63 27.20 70.03
N PRO A 5 -14.96 27.88 69.05
CA PRO A 5 -14.86 27.84 67.56
C PRO A 5 -13.37 27.63 67.10
N THR A 6 -13.02 27.56 65.79
CA THR A 6 -12.41 28.70 65.06
C THR A 6 -12.13 28.33 63.60
N ARG A 7 -12.89 28.99 62.70
CA ARG A 7 -12.43 29.78 61.53
C ARG A 7 -11.36 29.17 60.61
N SER A 8 -11.70 29.06 59.32
CA SER A 8 -11.14 29.99 58.33
C SER A 8 -11.92 29.98 57.01
N ASN A 9 -12.15 31.18 56.51
CA ASN A 9 -12.91 31.52 55.32
C ASN A 9 -12.06 31.39 54.05
N ALA A 10 -12.66 30.90 52.98
CA ALA A 10 -12.45 31.44 51.64
C ALA A 10 -13.74 31.31 50.82
N ARG A 11 -14.55 32.39 50.85
CA ARG A 11 -15.45 32.73 49.74
C ARG A 11 -14.54 33.17 48.59
N SER A 12 -14.78 32.89 47.32
CA SER A 12 -16.05 33.09 46.64
C SER A 12 -16.12 32.25 45.36
N ILE A 13 -17.06 31.30 45.36
CA ILE A 13 -18.09 31.13 44.33
C ILE A 13 -18.02 32.11 43.14
N THR A 14 -17.91 31.58 41.92
CA THR A 14 -18.70 32.08 40.78
C THR A 14 -19.10 30.94 39.86
N ARG A 15 -20.40 30.64 39.93
CA ARG A 15 -21.34 30.12 38.93
C ARG A 15 -21.01 28.87 38.10
N ALA A 16 -21.73 27.83 38.51
CA ALA A 16 -22.32 26.73 37.76
C ALA A 16 -22.63 26.94 36.26
N ARG A 17 -22.35 25.85 35.52
CA ARG A 17 -23.16 25.16 34.49
C ARG A 17 -23.95 26.00 33.49
N ALA A 18 -23.76 25.71 32.20
CA ALA A 18 -24.49 24.65 31.49
C ALA A 18 -24.12 24.64 30.00
N ASN A 19 -23.96 23.44 29.44
CA ASN A 19 -23.94 23.17 28.01
C ASN A 19 -25.34 23.39 27.40
N PRO A 20 -25.45 24.04 26.22
CA PRO A 20 -26.47 23.65 25.26
C PRO A 20 -25.81 23.21 23.94
N VAL A 21 -26.10 21.97 23.57
CA VAL A 21 -25.88 21.44 22.22
C VAL A 21 -26.90 22.09 21.30
N ALA A 22 -26.47 22.66 20.15
CA ALA A 22 -27.01 22.36 18.81
C ALA A 22 -26.79 23.50 17.77
N LEU A 23 -26.20 23.07 16.64
CA LEU A 23 -26.46 23.43 15.24
C LEU A 23 -25.83 24.68 14.54
N THR A 24 -25.05 24.34 13.48
CA THR A 24 -24.79 25.05 12.18
C THR A 24 -23.87 26.29 12.22
N SER A 25 -22.82 26.45 11.40
CA SER A 25 -22.68 26.18 9.96
C SER A 25 -21.22 26.01 9.49
N LEU A 26 -21.00 25.00 8.65
CA LEU A 26 -20.29 25.02 7.35
C LEU A 26 -19.13 26.03 7.13
N LEU A 27 -17.88 25.54 7.07
CA LEU A 27 -16.84 26.10 6.20
C LEU A 27 -15.92 24.98 5.69
N THR A 28 -16.27 24.42 4.54
CA THR A 28 -15.40 23.61 3.69
C THR A 28 -14.32 24.49 3.07
N LEU A 29 -13.04 24.18 3.26
CA LEU A 29 -12.02 24.39 2.23
C LEU A 29 -10.78 23.50 2.43
N LEU A 30 -10.59 22.60 1.45
CA LEU A 30 -9.32 22.19 0.85
C LEU A 30 -8.25 21.53 1.73
N LEU A 31 -8.26 20.20 1.79
CA LEU A 31 -7.14 19.44 1.23
C LEU A 31 -7.67 18.46 0.20
N VAL A 32 -7.32 18.76 -1.05
CA VAL A 32 -7.65 17.98 -2.24
C VAL A 32 -7.12 16.55 -2.06
N ALA A 33 -7.96 15.60 -2.46
CA ALA A 33 -7.65 14.18 -2.51
C ALA A 33 -6.39 13.92 -3.36
N TRP A 34 -5.30 13.53 -2.72
CA TRP A 34 -4.43 12.49 -3.29
C TRP A 34 -4.89 11.14 -2.76
N SER A 35 -6.14 10.80 -3.04
CA SER A 35 -6.51 9.39 -3.13
C SER A 35 -5.97 8.92 -4.48
N PRO A 36 -4.97 8.02 -4.55
CA PRO A 36 -4.76 7.27 -5.77
C PRO A 36 -5.93 6.29 -5.88
N ALA A 37 -7.12 6.77 -6.25
CA ALA A 37 -8.23 5.90 -6.62
C ALA A 37 -7.83 4.97 -7.78
N HIS A 38 -6.80 5.35 -8.56
CA HIS A 38 -6.21 4.52 -9.60
C HIS A 38 -5.19 3.47 -9.12
N ALA A 39 -4.83 3.41 -7.83
CA ALA A 39 -4.00 2.32 -7.31
C ALA A 39 -4.84 1.08 -6.97
N GLN A 40 -6.14 1.25 -6.64
CA GLN A 40 -7.02 0.13 -6.29
C GLN A 40 -7.58 -0.60 -7.50
N ASP A 41 -7.81 0.08 -8.63
CA ASP A 41 -8.29 -0.57 -9.87
C ASP A 41 -7.26 -1.54 -10.48
N LYS A 42 -5.96 -1.32 -10.23
CA LYS A 42 -4.90 -2.23 -10.72
C LYS A 42 -4.86 -3.56 -9.95
N LEU A 43 -5.25 -3.56 -8.68
CA LEU A 43 -5.31 -4.76 -7.83
C LEU A 43 -6.64 -5.52 -8.01
N ALA A 44 -7.73 -4.84 -8.38
CA ALA A 44 -9.03 -5.49 -8.58
C ALA A 44 -9.18 -6.21 -9.94
N ARG A 45 -8.36 -5.89 -10.94
CA ARG A 45 -8.34 -6.60 -12.24
C ARG A 45 -7.73 -8.00 -12.14
N SER A 46 -6.96 -8.31 -11.09
CA SER A 46 -6.09 -9.49 -11.04
C SER A 46 -6.75 -10.80 -10.61
N GLU A 47 -8.04 -10.83 -10.27
CA GLU A 47 -8.66 -12.04 -9.69
C GLU A 47 -9.52 -12.85 -10.68
N GLY A 48 -9.71 -12.36 -11.92
CA GLY A 48 -10.49 -13.08 -12.94
C GLY A 48 -10.14 -12.81 -14.40
N ALA A 49 -9.32 -11.80 -14.71
CA ALA A 49 -8.80 -11.58 -16.05
C ALA A 49 -7.39 -12.20 -16.15
N GLY A 50 -7.14 -13.02 -17.18
CA GLY A 50 -5.79 -13.50 -17.48
C GLY A 50 -4.82 -12.34 -17.77
N PRO A 51 -3.50 -12.61 -17.79
CA PRO A 51 -2.50 -11.57 -17.98
C PRO A 51 -2.67 -10.88 -19.34
N THR A 52 -2.51 -9.56 -19.34
CA THR A 52 -2.48 -8.75 -20.56
C THR A 52 -1.20 -9.03 -21.36
N ARG A 53 -1.19 -8.69 -22.66
CA ARG A 53 -0.01 -8.86 -23.51
C ARG A 53 1.20 -8.06 -22.98
N ALA A 54 0.97 -6.85 -22.47
CA ALA A 54 2.00 -6.05 -21.82
C ALA A 54 2.58 -6.73 -20.57
N GLU A 55 1.75 -7.36 -19.74
CA GLU A 55 2.20 -8.13 -18.57
C GLU A 55 3.03 -9.36 -18.96
N VAL A 56 2.61 -10.09 -20.00
CA VAL A 56 3.39 -11.23 -20.53
C VAL A 56 4.76 -10.75 -21.04
N LYS A 57 4.81 -9.64 -21.79
CA LYS A 57 6.08 -9.07 -22.26
C LYS A 57 6.98 -8.63 -21.10
N ALA A 58 6.40 -8.01 -20.07
CA ALA A 58 7.14 -7.60 -18.87
C ALA A 58 7.70 -8.80 -18.10
N ASP A 59 6.88 -9.84 -17.88
CA ASP A 59 7.32 -11.09 -17.25
C ASP A 59 8.48 -11.73 -18.04
N LEU A 60 8.40 -11.77 -19.37
CA LEU A 60 9.47 -12.28 -20.24
C LEU A 60 10.76 -11.45 -20.15
N ALA A 61 10.65 -10.12 -20.06
CA ALA A 61 11.82 -9.25 -19.91
C ALA A 61 12.54 -9.52 -18.57
N LEU A 62 11.77 -9.67 -17.48
CA LEU A 62 12.33 -9.98 -16.17
C LEU A 62 12.90 -11.41 -16.10
N TRP A 63 12.24 -12.39 -16.74
CA TRP A 63 12.72 -13.76 -16.86
C TRP A 63 14.13 -13.82 -17.48
N LYS A 64 14.33 -13.10 -18.58
CA LYS A 64 15.64 -12.96 -19.25
C LYS A 64 16.65 -12.19 -18.39
N ARG A 65 16.21 -11.12 -17.71
CA ARG A 65 17.07 -10.32 -16.82
C ARG A 65 17.62 -11.15 -15.65
N ALA A 66 16.77 -12.00 -15.06
CA ALA A 66 17.18 -12.92 -14.00
C ALA A 66 18.04 -14.10 -14.53
N GLY A 67 18.13 -14.28 -15.85
CA GLY A 67 18.94 -15.30 -16.50
C GLY A 67 18.34 -16.70 -16.44
N VAL A 68 17.03 -16.81 -16.21
CA VAL A 68 16.34 -18.12 -16.10
C VAL A 68 16.27 -18.82 -17.47
N ASP A 69 16.21 -18.05 -18.55
CA ASP A 69 16.23 -18.51 -19.95
C ASP A 69 17.48 -19.32 -20.31
N ARG A 70 18.62 -19.06 -19.65
CA ARG A 70 19.88 -19.79 -19.90
C ARG A 70 19.81 -21.27 -19.55
N TYR A 71 18.89 -21.65 -18.67
CA TYR A 71 18.71 -23.03 -18.22
C TYR A 71 17.62 -23.77 -18.99
N GLU A 72 16.99 -23.14 -20.00
CA GLU A 72 15.98 -23.78 -20.85
C GLU A 72 16.57 -24.94 -21.65
N THR A 73 17.84 -24.85 -22.06
CA THR A 73 18.56 -25.96 -22.74
C THR A 73 19.02 -27.05 -21.77
N GLU A 74 19.29 -26.71 -20.51
CA GLU A 74 19.66 -27.67 -19.45
C GLU A 74 18.45 -28.46 -18.93
N ALA A 75 17.22 -28.05 -19.30
CA ALA A 75 15.98 -28.72 -18.94
C ALA A 75 16.00 -30.24 -19.25
N SER A 76 16.71 -30.66 -20.30
CA SER A 76 16.86 -32.09 -20.66
C SER A 76 17.60 -32.92 -19.62
N TYR A 77 18.44 -32.30 -18.76
CA TYR A 77 19.11 -32.97 -17.63
C TYR A 77 18.46 -32.66 -16.27
N GLY A 78 17.40 -31.86 -16.26
CA GLY A 78 16.62 -31.47 -15.09
C GLY A 78 17.04 -30.11 -14.51
N PHE A 79 16.06 -29.25 -14.23
CA PHE A 79 16.21 -27.90 -13.64
C PHE A 79 16.76 -27.88 -12.20
N ASN A 80 17.40 -28.96 -11.73
CA ASN A 80 17.82 -29.13 -10.33
C ASN A 80 19.20 -28.53 -10.03
N THR A 81 19.69 -27.60 -10.85
CA THR A 81 20.92 -26.87 -10.54
C THR A 81 20.63 -25.76 -9.53
N GLU A 82 21.50 -25.58 -8.54
CA GLU A 82 21.42 -24.44 -7.60
C GLU A 82 21.52 -23.09 -8.32
N ALA A 83 22.06 -23.07 -9.54
CA ALA A 83 22.12 -21.90 -10.39
C ALA A 83 20.71 -21.51 -10.92
N TYR A 84 19.92 -22.48 -11.39
CA TYR A 84 18.52 -22.26 -11.78
C TYR A 84 17.69 -21.74 -10.60
N LYS A 85 17.80 -22.37 -9.42
CA LYS A 85 17.04 -21.95 -8.23
C LYS A 85 17.31 -20.49 -7.85
N ARG A 86 18.58 -20.08 -7.88
CA ARG A 86 18.98 -18.69 -7.60
C ARG A 86 18.43 -17.71 -8.64
N ALA A 87 18.55 -18.05 -9.93
CA ALA A 87 17.98 -17.23 -11.00
C ALA A 87 16.46 -17.10 -10.86
N TYR A 88 15.77 -18.19 -10.55
CA TYR A 88 14.33 -18.19 -10.37
C TYR A 88 13.89 -17.37 -9.14
N GLN A 89 14.61 -17.45 -8.02
CA GLN A 89 14.36 -16.59 -6.86
C GLN A 89 14.53 -15.11 -7.19
N GLU A 90 15.55 -14.76 -7.98
CA GLU A 90 15.73 -13.39 -8.44
C GLU A 90 14.60 -12.93 -9.36
N TYR A 91 14.13 -13.79 -10.27
CA TYR A 91 12.94 -13.52 -11.07
C TYR A 91 11.71 -13.21 -10.19
N LEU A 92 11.46 -14.02 -9.16
CA LEU A 92 10.35 -13.77 -8.23
C LEU A 92 10.51 -12.44 -7.48
N ARG A 93 11.73 -12.08 -7.08
CA ARG A 93 12.02 -10.79 -6.44
C ARG A 93 11.72 -9.62 -7.38
N LEU A 94 12.17 -9.70 -8.63
CA LEU A 94 11.92 -8.68 -9.66
C LEU A 94 10.43 -8.56 -9.99
N ARG A 95 9.71 -9.68 -10.05
CA ARG A 95 8.28 -9.68 -10.36
C ARG A 95 7.43 -9.05 -9.24
N ALA A 96 7.89 -9.19 -8.00
CA ALA A 96 7.24 -8.59 -6.82
C ALA A 96 7.66 -7.13 -6.57
N SER A 97 8.45 -6.52 -7.45
CA SER A 97 8.98 -5.16 -7.27
C SER A 97 8.30 -4.13 -8.17
N GLU A 98 8.63 -2.85 -7.97
CA GLU A 98 8.22 -1.76 -8.87
C GLU A 98 8.82 -1.89 -10.28
N GLU A 99 9.87 -2.70 -10.43
CA GLU A 99 10.52 -2.95 -11.72
C GLU A 99 9.55 -3.65 -12.68
N PHE A 100 8.72 -4.57 -12.17
CA PHE A 100 7.65 -5.19 -12.96
C PHE A 100 6.66 -4.14 -13.48
N LEU A 101 6.20 -3.22 -12.62
CA LEU A 101 5.27 -2.17 -13.03
C LEU A 101 5.89 -1.22 -14.07
N ALA A 102 7.18 -0.94 -13.97
CA ALA A 102 7.91 -0.13 -14.95
C ALA A 102 7.99 -0.85 -16.31
N GLU A 103 8.32 -2.14 -16.33
CA GLU A 103 8.36 -2.94 -17.56
C GLU A 103 6.96 -3.10 -18.18
N VAL A 104 5.89 -3.25 -17.38
CA VAL A 104 4.51 -3.27 -17.89
C VAL A 104 4.15 -1.95 -18.58
N LYS A 105 4.49 -0.81 -17.97
CA LYS A 105 4.25 0.51 -18.57
C LYS A 105 5.01 0.69 -19.87
N LYS A 106 6.26 0.26 -19.90
CA LYS A 106 7.09 0.30 -21.10
C LYS A 106 6.51 -0.59 -22.20
N ALA A 107 6.18 -1.84 -21.88
CA ALA A 107 5.62 -2.79 -22.83
C ALA A 107 4.27 -2.34 -23.40
N ALA A 108 3.43 -1.68 -22.60
CA ALA A 108 2.16 -1.10 -23.04
C ALA A 108 2.33 0.13 -23.94
N ALA A 109 3.43 0.87 -23.84
CA ALA A 109 3.73 2.00 -24.72
C ALA A 109 4.32 1.57 -26.08
N GLU A 110 4.83 0.33 -26.16
CA GLU A 110 5.36 -0.30 -27.38
C GLU A 110 4.29 -1.12 -28.13
N GLU A 111 3.04 -1.10 -27.67
CA GLU A 111 1.88 -1.71 -28.36
C GLU A 111 1.18 -0.71 -29.27
#